data_AF-A0A969EFJ1-F1
#
_entry.id   AF-A0A969EFJ1-F1
#
_cell.length_a   1.000
_cell.length_b   1.000
_cell.length_c   1.000
_cell.angle_alpha   90.00
_cell.angle_beta   90.00
_cell.angle_gamma   90.00
#
_symmetry.space_group_name_H-M   'P 1'
#
loop_
_entity.id
_entity.type
_entity.pdbx_description
1 polymer ?
#
loop_
_entity_poly.entity_id
_entity_poly.type
_entity_poly.pdbx_seq_one_letter_code
_entity_poly.pdbx_strand_id
1 'polypeptide(L)'
;MLKNGNGNAAKSDSDKPVAAAISKPIKEEELQIAWLEFAQRRKEQVPEFQLLSRPFDFKENVITVHLSNAVEEPLLHGLKQELTYFLRERLSNSEITIKATLGKVEPKK
;
A
#
# COMPACT_ATOMS: atom_id res chain seq x y z
N MET A 1 23.67 -16.37 -56.79
CA MET A 1 22.44 -16.73 -56.04
C MET A 1 22.42 -15.91 -54.76
N LEU A 2 21.33 -15.18 -54.57
CA LEU A 2 21.12 -14.14 -53.56
C LEU A 2 20.72 -14.77 -52.23
N LYS A 3 21.21 -14.22 -51.12
CA LYS A 3 20.53 -14.26 -49.81
C LYS A 3 20.60 -12.87 -49.18
N ASN A 4 19.66 -12.04 -49.61
CA ASN A 4 19.26 -10.82 -48.93
C ASN A 4 18.33 -11.23 -47.77
N GLY A 5 18.69 -10.85 -46.54
CA GLY A 5 17.82 -10.89 -45.37
C GLY A 5 17.72 -9.49 -44.79
N ASN A 6 16.70 -8.75 -45.24
CA ASN A 6 16.34 -7.42 -44.77
C ASN A 6 15.09 -7.55 -43.87
N GLY A 7 15.03 -6.75 -42.80
CA GLY A 7 13.89 -6.63 -41.88
C GLY A 7 14.25 -7.07 -40.46
N ASN A 8 14.06 -6.30 -39.39
CA ASN A 8 13.04 -5.29 -39.19
C ASN A 8 13.49 -4.22 -38.18
N ALA A 9 13.07 -2.99 -38.44
CA ALA A 9 13.21 -1.84 -37.57
C ALA A 9 12.10 -1.84 -36.50
N ALA A 10 12.41 -1.35 -35.30
CA ALA A 10 11.48 -0.58 -34.46
C ALA A 10 12.27 0.16 -33.36
N LYS A 11 12.51 1.46 -33.59
CA LYS A 11 12.57 2.47 -32.54
C LYS A 11 11.12 2.79 -32.15
N SER A 12 10.79 2.82 -30.85
CA SER A 12 9.75 3.66 -30.21
C SER A 12 9.72 3.21 -28.75
N ASP A 13 10.24 3.96 -27.78
CA ASP A 13 9.64 5.17 -27.21
C ASP A 13 8.21 4.92 -26.68
N SER A 14 8.14 4.83 -25.36
CA SER A 14 7.01 5.09 -24.45
C SER A 14 7.58 4.84 -23.05
N ASP A 15 8.24 5.81 -22.42
CA ASP A 15 7.58 6.99 -21.87
C ASP A 15 6.21 6.61 -21.30
N LYS A 16 6.25 6.15 -20.06
CA LYS A 16 5.22 6.57 -19.13
C LYS A 16 5.97 7.21 -17.95
N PRO A 17 6.17 8.54 -17.93
CA PRO A 17 5.97 9.24 -16.70
C PRO A 17 4.51 8.94 -16.41
N VAL A 18 4.28 7.90 -15.58
CA VAL A 18 3.01 7.80 -14.88
C VAL A 18 2.88 9.17 -14.25
N ALA A 19 1.90 9.94 -14.75
CA ALA A 19 1.66 11.30 -14.31
C ALA A 19 1.78 11.25 -12.79
N ALA A 20 2.87 11.82 -12.27
CA ALA A 20 3.12 11.84 -10.85
C ALA A 20 1.95 12.66 -10.34
N ALA A 21 0.94 11.97 -9.81
CA ALA A 21 -0.14 12.65 -9.15
C ALA A 21 0.55 13.57 -8.14
N ILE A 22 0.09 14.81 -8.08
CA ILE A 22 0.67 15.87 -7.25
C ILE A 22 0.29 15.56 -5.80
N SER A 23 0.63 14.36 -5.34
CA SER A 23 0.37 13.81 -4.04
C SER A 23 1.52 14.26 -3.17
N LYS A 24 1.20 14.89 -2.04
CA LYS A 24 2.24 15.33 -1.11
C LYS A 24 3.06 14.12 -0.68
N PRO A 25 4.40 14.24 -0.64
CA PRO A 25 5.24 13.17 -0.10
C PRO A 25 4.83 12.90 1.35
N ILE A 26 4.41 11.66 1.62
CA ILE A 26 4.01 11.25 2.96
C ILE A 26 5.27 11.00 3.77
N LYS A 27 5.39 11.70 4.90
CA LYS A 27 6.37 11.34 5.93
C LYS A 27 5.84 10.12 6.67
N GLU A 28 6.69 9.12 6.85
CA GLU A 28 6.30 7.88 7.55
C GLU A 28 5.79 8.17 8.97
N GLU A 29 6.40 9.14 9.67
CA GLU A 29 5.94 9.58 11.00
C GLU A 29 4.50 10.09 11.00
N GLU A 30 4.13 10.96 10.05
CA GLU A 30 2.77 11.47 9.90
C GLU A 30 1.77 10.34 9.58
N LEU A 31 2.22 9.38 8.76
CA LEU A 31 1.43 8.19 8.46
C LEU A 31 1.22 7.33 9.70
N GLN A 32 2.26 7.10 10.50
CA GLN A 32 2.15 6.34 11.75
C GLN A 32 1.22 7.04 12.74
N ILE A 33 1.30 8.37 12.86
CA ILE A 33 0.40 9.16 13.69
C ILE A 33 -1.05 8.96 13.21
N ALA A 34 -1.33 9.18 11.93
CA ALA A 34 -2.68 9.02 11.39
C ALA A 34 -3.19 7.57 11.54
N TRP A 35 -2.34 6.59 11.26
CA TRP A 35 -2.66 5.18 11.45
C TRP A 35 -3.05 4.86 12.89
N LEU A 36 -2.26 5.33 13.85
CA LEU A 36 -2.56 5.19 15.27
C LEU A 36 -3.84 5.92 15.65
N GLU A 37 -4.07 7.15 15.17
CA GLU A 37 -5.33 7.89 15.41
C GLU A 37 -6.54 7.05 14.98
N PHE A 38 -6.49 6.37 13.83
CA PHE A 38 -7.55 5.48 13.38
C PHE A 38 -7.66 4.22 14.26
N ALA A 39 -6.53 3.58 14.58
CA ALA A 39 -6.50 2.41 15.46
C ALA A 39 -7.16 2.71 16.81
N GLN A 40 -6.90 3.89 17.39
CA GLN A 40 -7.47 4.30 18.66
C GLN A 40 -9.01 4.38 18.62
N ARG A 41 -9.62 4.66 17.47
CA ARG A 41 -11.08 4.64 17.27
C ARG A 41 -11.66 3.23 17.31
N ARG A 42 -10.83 2.21 17.06
CA ARG A 42 -11.21 0.80 17.05
C ARG A 42 -10.91 0.10 18.39
N LYS A 43 -10.54 0.83 19.45
CA LYS A 43 -10.20 0.25 20.77
C LYS A 43 -11.27 -0.68 21.35
N GLU A 44 -12.54 -0.37 21.13
CA GLU A 44 -13.66 -1.20 21.59
C GLU A 44 -13.78 -2.51 20.79
N GLN A 45 -13.30 -2.50 19.54
CA GLN A 45 -13.22 -3.65 18.65
C GLN A 45 -11.83 -4.27 18.75
N VAL A 46 -11.59 -4.98 19.86
CA VAL A 46 -10.31 -5.62 20.18
C VAL A 46 -9.63 -6.33 19.00
N PRO A 47 -10.30 -7.16 18.16
CA PRO A 47 -9.63 -7.83 17.04
C PRO A 47 -9.12 -6.85 15.97
N GLU A 48 -9.88 -5.80 15.66
CA GLU A 48 -9.46 -4.76 14.71
C GLU A 48 -8.33 -3.91 15.28
N PHE A 49 -8.43 -3.53 16.56
CA PHE A 49 -7.39 -2.78 17.25
C PHE A 49 -6.07 -3.54 17.31
N GLN A 50 -6.11 -4.85 17.61
CA GLN A 50 -4.91 -5.69 17.62
C GLN A 50 -4.28 -5.80 16.24
N LEU A 51 -5.07 -5.93 15.18
CA LEU A 51 -4.57 -5.94 13.80
C LEU A 51 -3.89 -4.61 13.45
N LEU A 52 -4.50 -3.49 13.80
CA LEU A 52 -3.99 -2.15 13.50
C LEU A 52 -2.82 -1.72 14.41
N SER A 53 -2.64 -2.34 15.58
CA SER A 53 -1.52 -2.03 16.48
C SER A 53 -0.19 -2.66 16.04
N ARG A 54 -0.22 -3.50 15.00
CA ARG A 54 0.96 -4.16 14.45
C ARG A 54 1.76 -3.23 13.53
N PRO A 55 3.06 -3.49 13.36
CA PRO A 55 3.85 -2.80 12.35
C PRO A 55 3.30 -3.08 10.95
N PHE A 56 3.38 -2.08 10.09
CA PHE A 56 3.10 -2.16 8.66
C PHE A 56 4.33 -1.72 7.88
N ASP A 57 4.47 -2.20 6.65
CA ASP A 57 5.46 -1.64 5.72
C ASP A 57 4.82 -0.53 4.89
N PHE A 58 5.58 0.53 4.66
CA PHE A 58 5.16 1.62 3.79
C PHE A 58 6.18 1.84 2.68
N LYS A 59 5.74 1.70 1.43
CA LYS A 59 6.59 1.93 0.26
C LYS A 59 5.76 2.44 -0.90
N GLU A 60 6.20 3.52 -1.55
CA GLU A 60 5.55 4.08 -2.76
C GLU A 60 4.04 4.34 -2.57
N ASN A 61 3.65 4.94 -1.44
CA ASN A 61 2.25 5.19 -1.07
C ASN A 61 1.41 3.90 -0.85
N VAL A 62 2.05 2.73 -0.80
CA VAL A 62 1.40 1.45 -0.50
C VAL A 62 1.72 1.05 0.93
N ILE A 63 0.67 0.88 1.73
CA ILE A 63 0.73 0.37 3.09
C ILE A 63 0.45 -1.14 3.03
N THR A 64 1.36 -1.92 3.58
CA THR A 64 1.32 -3.37 3.56
C THR A 64 1.11 -3.87 4.98
N VAL A 65 -0.07 -4.44 5.23
CA VAL A 65 -0.45 -5.01 6.52
C VAL A 65 -0.16 -6.51 6.50
N HIS A 66 0.61 -6.96 7.49
CA HIS A 66 0.93 -8.37 7.67
C HIS A 66 -0.13 -9.07 8.51
N LEU A 67 -0.87 -9.96 7.87
CA LEU A 67 -1.85 -10.82 8.51
C LEU A 67 -1.14 -12.05 9.08
N SER A 68 -1.41 -12.37 10.34
CA SER A 68 -0.94 -13.58 11.02
C SER A 68 -1.71 -14.84 10.58
N ASN A 69 -2.95 -14.69 10.13
CA ASN A 69 -3.78 -15.80 9.65
C ASN A 69 -4.87 -15.31 8.66
N ALA A 70 -5.56 -16.27 8.03
CA ALA A 70 -6.62 -15.96 7.05
C ALA A 70 -7.88 -15.36 7.67
N VAL A 71 -8.08 -15.47 8.99
CA VAL A 71 -9.24 -14.88 9.69
C VAL A 71 -9.11 -13.36 9.78
N GLU A 72 -7.89 -12.82 9.72
CA GLU A 72 -7.64 -11.38 9.74
C GLU A 72 -7.88 -10.69 8.38
N GLU A 73 -7.95 -11.45 7.29
CA GLU A 73 -8.26 -10.91 5.97
C GLU A 73 -9.66 -10.29 5.89
N PRO A 74 -10.76 -10.96 6.30
CA PRO A 74 -12.07 -10.33 6.33
C PRO A 74 -12.15 -9.18 7.34
N LEU A 75 -11.40 -9.23 8.46
CA LEU A 75 -11.30 -8.12 9.41
C LEU A 75 -10.69 -6.88 8.73
N LEU A 76 -9.54 -7.03 8.08
CA LEU A 76 -8.90 -5.95 7.33
C LEU A 76 -9.81 -5.45 6.21
N HIS A 77 -10.47 -6.36 5.50
CA HIS A 77 -11.38 -6.01 4.40
C HIS A 77 -12.51 -5.08 4.88
N GLY A 78 -13.10 -5.37 6.05
CA GLY A 78 -14.16 -4.55 6.64
C GLY A 78 -13.74 -3.12 6.94
N LEU A 79 -12.51 -2.93 7.44
CA LEU A 79 -11.99 -1.60 7.81
C LEU A 79 -11.19 -0.90 6.71
N LYS A 80 -10.77 -1.62 5.65
CA LYS A 80 -9.87 -1.14 4.60
C LYS A 80 -10.38 0.12 3.91
N GLN A 81 -11.66 0.17 3.57
CA GLN A 81 -12.23 1.33 2.86
C GLN A 81 -12.20 2.58 3.74
N GLU A 82 -12.69 2.47 4.98
CA GLU A 82 -12.70 3.59 5.93
C GLU A 82 -11.29 4.05 6.28
N LEU A 83 -10.36 3.11 6.52
CA LEU A 83 -8.97 3.41 6.81
C LEU A 83 -8.27 4.10 5.64
N THR A 84 -8.46 3.59 4.42
CA THR A 84 -7.89 4.20 3.22
C THR A 84 -8.42 5.62 3.03
N TYR A 85 -9.74 5.81 3.16
CA TYR A 85 -10.36 7.14 3.08
C TYR A 85 -9.80 8.09 4.13
N PHE A 86 -9.77 7.66 5.40
CA PHE A 86 -9.26 8.45 6.50
C PHE A 86 -7.80 8.88 6.28
N LEU A 87 -6.92 7.97 5.87
CA LEU A 87 -5.51 8.29 5.63
C LEU A 87 -5.33 9.24 4.46
N ARG A 88 -6.10 9.07 3.38
CA ARG A 88 -6.04 9.95 2.20
C ARG A 88 -6.43 11.38 2.56
N GLU A 89 -7.52 11.55 3.31
CA GLU A 89 -7.98 12.84 3.81
C GLU A 89 -6.95 13.45 4.77
N ARG A 90 -6.51 12.67 5.76
CA ARG A 90 -5.61 13.13 6.83
C ARG A 90 -4.24 13.57 6.30
N LEU A 91 -3.71 12.85 5.32
CA LEU A 91 -2.37 13.09 4.74
C LEU A 91 -2.43 13.89 3.44
N SER A 92 -3.63 14.25 2.97
CA SER A 92 -3.85 14.93 1.67
C SER A 92 -3.13 14.22 0.52
N ASN A 93 -3.19 12.89 0.50
CA ASN A 93 -2.55 12.05 -0.50
C ASN A 93 -3.53 10.97 -0.95
N SER A 94 -4.07 11.14 -2.16
CA SER A 94 -5.11 10.27 -2.72
C SER A 94 -4.56 8.96 -3.30
N GLU A 95 -3.24 8.78 -3.36
CA GLU A 95 -2.60 7.57 -3.91
C GLU A 95 -2.42 6.47 -2.86
N ILE A 96 -2.64 6.79 -1.58
CA ILE A 96 -2.52 5.81 -0.49
C ILE A 96 -3.36 4.58 -0.81
N THR A 97 -2.72 3.42 -0.76
CA THR A 97 -3.34 2.13 -1.03
C THR A 97 -2.96 1.14 0.06
N ILE A 98 -3.94 0.39 0.55
CA ILE A 98 -3.72 -0.62 1.59
C ILE A 98 -3.77 -2.01 0.97
N LYS A 99 -2.75 -2.82 1.25
CA LYS A 99 -2.66 -4.22 0.85
C LYS A 99 -2.52 -5.12 2.07
N ALA A 100 -3.07 -6.31 1.96
CA ALA A 100 -2.91 -7.37 2.93
C ALA A 100 -1.90 -8.36 2.39
N THR A 101 -1.01 -8.86 3.23
CA THR A 101 -0.18 -10.02 2.91
C THR A 101 -0.26 -10.99 4.07
N LEU A 102 -0.48 -12.26 3.77
CA LEU A 102 -0.40 -13.30 4.79
C LEU A 102 1.08 -13.49 5.11
N GLY A 103 1.49 -13.06 6.29
CA GLY A 103 2.88 -13.08 6.69
C GLY A 103 3.37 -14.52 6.89
N LYS A 104 4.30 -14.96 6.04
CA LYS A 104 5.53 -15.52 6.61
C LYS A 104 6.28 -14.32 7.17
N VAL A 105 6.32 -14.19 8.49
CA VAL A 105 7.22 -13.25 9.16
C VAL A 105 8.64 -13.67 8.74
N GLU A 106 9.23 -13.02 7.75
CA GLU A 106 10.64 -13.26 7.43
C GLU A 106 11.45 -12.65 8.58
N PRO A 107 12.19 -13.46 9.37
CA PRO A 107 13.04 -12.91 10.40
C PRO A 107 14.14 -12.12 9.72
N LYS A 108 14.21 -10.82 10.01
CA LYS A 108 15.35 -9.98 9.64
C LYS A 108 16.61 -10.63 10.22
N LYS A 109 17.46 -11.18 9.35
CA LYS A 109 18.74 -11.82 9.68
C LYS A 109 19.84 -10.77 9.83
#